data_AF-A0A7X4B4F6-F1
#
_entry.id   AF-A0A7X4B4F6-F1
#
_cell.length_a   1.000
_cell.length_b   1.000
_cell.length_c   1.000
_cell.angle_alpha   90.00
_cell.angle_beta   90.00
_cell.angle_gamma   90.00
#
_symmetry.space_group_name_H-M   'P 1'
#
loop_
_entity.id
_entity.type
_entity.pdbx_description
1 polymer ?
#
loop_
_entity_poly.entity_id
_entity_poly.type
_entity_poly.pdbx_seq_one_letter_code
_entity_poly.pdbx_strand_id
1 'polypeptide(L)'
;MKKQITYLIIVLVAVLTSVAFYMNISHKNKEKLLDRIPVSKPHQHVSSNGKVIEHIHRQITPPVVNVKTTDNETEISKHPILRIWENLDLTTIRRKYQPYTVSEIMDKWEEKYINFEYPPYDNIAQHRLAQLEKYWPKEKWLQHLMDLGHPLHDVSSYKLASDLQGQSLFIYKRDYDNPTTRSDTLDAFNLPIDATWQEVEDLNIKFNIVARIKKLRAKEADPSVYGGVTNLQGVFTPFSPNTVYVHVSDDKPLSTFTGVMLSEQQKEDLRIYGVAPKGVTVVYTDKDGNPLPADERPRFFERRMAVLEAAEKHIEQMIVDHDAIFKTLSEQPQKETQKEQTVPSHQSQPNRSVIPEFEDTKRRSVIPMQKRNIPPEMLPPIPPSRANIQQWFEILQELHGGELPKDLRVLQEVVNELEAIRRVGEKKLPPRGTPPVRRPPDPVAPPPQ
;
A
#
# COMPACT_ATOMS: atom_id res chain seq x y z
N MET A 1 -35.08 2.41 31.47
CA MET A 1 -34.46 3.49 30.66
C MET A 1 -33.03 3.84 31.06
N LYS A 2 -32.74 4.37 32.27
CA LYS A 2 -31.37 4.83 32.60
C LYS A 2 -30.26 3.79 32.35
N LYS A 3 -30.45 2.53 32.76
CA LYS A 3 -29.45 1.45 32.54
C LYS A 3 -29.21 1.12 31.05
N GLN A 4 -30.23 1.20 30.20
CA GLN A 4 -30.12 0.94 28.76
C GLN A 4 -29.37 2.07 28.05
N ILE A 5 -29.61 3.32 28.45
CA ILE A 5 -28.88 4.48 27.93
C ILE A 5 -27.39 4.39 28.31
N THR A 6 -27.08 4.03 29.55
CA THR A 6 -25.68 3.83 29.99
C THR A 6 -24.97 2.73 29.20
N TYR A 7 -25.64 1.59 28.96
CA TYR A 7 -25.06 0.50 28.16
C TYR A 7 -24.78 0.94 26.72
N LEU A 8 -25.70 1.68 26.10
CA LEU A 8 -25.56 2.16 24.73
C LEU A 8 -24.40 3.16 24.60
N ILE A 9 -24.21 4.04 25.59
CA ILE A 9 -23.05 4.95 25.65
C ILE A 9 -21.74 4.17 25.76
N ILE A 10 -21.67 3.14 26.61
CA ILE A 10 -20.45 2.33 26.78
C ILE A 10 -20.09 1.60 25.48
N VAL A 11 -21.07 1.00 24.80
CA VAL A 11 -20.85 0.34 23.50
C VAL A 11 -20.39 1.34 22.45
N LEU A 12 -21.01 2.51 22.38
CA LEU A 12 -20.63 3.57 21.45
C LEU A 12 -19.18 4.03 21.68
N VAL A 13 -18.79 4.26 22.94
CA VAL A 13 -17.42 4.64 23.30
C VAL A 13 -16.41 3.53 22.95
N ALA A 14 -16.75 2.27 23.21
CA ALA A 14 -15.90 1.13 22.85
C ALA A 14 -15.73 0.99 21.32
N VAL A 15 -16.79 1.21 20.54
CA VAL A 15 -16.73 1.21 19.08
C VAL A 15 -15.90 2.39 18.57
N LEU A 16 -16.13 3.60 19.07
CA LEU A 16 -15.39 4.79 18.64
C LEU A 16 -13.90 4.71 18.99
N THR A 17 -13.56 4.20 20.17
CA THR A 17 -12.15 3.98 20.56
C THR A 17 -11.50 2.89 19.71
N SER A 18 -12.21 1.80 19.41
CA SER A 18 -11.72 0.75 18.51
C SER A 18 -11.51 1.26 17.08
N VAL A 19 -12.43 2.09 16.56
CA VAL A 19 -12.31 2.72 15.23
C VAL A 19 -11.15 3.72 15.20
N ALA A 20 -11.00 4.57 16.22
CA ALA A 20 -9.90 5.51 16.31
C ALA A 20 -8.53 4.80 16.43
N PHE A 21 -8.47 3.72 17.21
CA PHE A 21 -7.28 2.88 17.34
C PHE A 21 -6.93 2.19 16.02
N TYR A 22 -7.92 1.62 15.33
CA TYR A 22 -7.77 1.01 14.02
C TYR A 22 -7.31 2.03 12.95
N MET A 23 -7.90 3.21 12.92
CA MET A 23 -7.51 4.32 12.03
C MET A 23 -6.07 4.75 12.29
N ASN A 24 -5.65 4.86 13.55
CA ASN A 24 -4.28 5.25 13.92
C ASN A 24 -3.24 4.18 13.53
N ILE A 25 -3.52 2.91 13.75
CA ILE A 25 -2.66 1.79 13.32
C ILE A 25 -2.61 1.70 11.79
N SER A 26 -3.75 1.84 11.13
CA SER A 26 -3.84 1.80 9.66
C SER A 26 -3.08 2.96 9.01
N HIS A 27 -3.09 4.16 9.62
CA HIS A 27 -2.33 5.30 9.12
C HIS A 27 -0.82 5.15 9.33
N LYS A 28 -0.36 4.67 10.49
CA LYS A 28 1.08 4.45 10.72
C LYS A 28 1.68 3.47 9.71
N ASN A 29 0.94 2.45 9.29
CA ASN A 29 1.43 1.45 8.34
C ASN A 29 1.48 1.90 6.86
N LYS A 30 1.00 3.11 6.50
CA LYS A 30 0.90 3.56 5.10
C LYS A 30 2.12 4.32 4.56
N GLU A 31 2.86 5.00 5.41
CA GLU A 31 4.04 5.78 4.96
C GLU A 31 5.25 4.86 4.81
N LYS A 32 6.04 5.02 3.74
CA LYS A 32 7.35 4.36 3.66
C LYS A 32 8.12 4.79 4.91
N LEU A 33 8.79 3.86 5.59
CA LEU A 33 9.39 4.14 6.90
C LEU A 33 10.28 5.40 6.91
N LEU A 34 10.97 5.68 5.81
CA LEU A 34 11.80 6.87 5.65
C LEU A 34 11.02 8.14 5.34
N ASP A 35 9.84 8.05 4.74
CA ASP A 35 8.97 9.21 4.46
C ASP A 35 8.37 9.78 5.76
N ARG A 36 8.36 8.99 6.84
CA ARG A 36 7.98 9.45 8.18
C ARG A 36 8.95 10.49 8.72
N ILE A 37 10.21 10.48 8.26
CA ILE A 37 11.26 11.39 8.76
C ILE A 37 10.94 12.79 8.22
N PRO A 38 10.49 13.72 9.08
CA PRO A 38 10.13 15.05 8.62
C PRO A 38 11.37 15.73 8.03
N VAL A 39 11.14 16.63 7.06
CA VAL A 39 12.22 17.50 6.57
C VAL A 39 12.88 18.18 7.75
N SER A 40 14.20 18.01 7.86
CA SER A 40 15.00 18.57 8.93
C SER A 40 14.79 20.07 9.01
N LYS A 41 14.48 20.54 10.22
CA LYS A 41 14.36 21.97 10.50
C LYS A 41 15.69 22.49 11.02
N PRO A 42 16.01 23.78 10.76
CA PRO A 42 17.11 24.43 11.44
C PRO A 42 16.96 24.27 12.95
N HIS A 43 18.04 23.87 13.61
CA HIS A 43 18.10 23.76 15.06
C HIS A 43 19.46 24.22 15.56
N GLN A 44 19.48 24.59 16.84
CA GLN A 44 20.60 25.30 17.44
C GLN A 44 21.43 24.39 18.32
N HIS A 45 22.75 24.59 18.28
CA HIS A 45 23.73 24.00 19.17
C HIS A 45 24.43 25.10 19.94
N VAL A 46 24.70 24.87 21.23
CA VAL A 46 25.51 25.77 22.03
C VAL A 46 26.87 25.12 22.20
N SER A 47 27.88 25.71 21.59
CA SER A 47 29.26 25.24 21.73
C SER A 47 29.79 25.47 23.16
N SER A 48 30.91 24.84 23.50
CA SER A 48 31.56 24.94 24.82
C SER A 48 31.94 26.38 25.21
N ASN A 49 32.12 27.27 24.23
CA ASN A 49 32.39 28.69 24.46
C ASN A 49 31.10 29.56 24.54
N GLY A 50 29.92 28.95 24.45
CA GLY A 50 28.62 29.61 24.52
C GLY A 50 28.08 30.17 23.19
N LYS A 51 28.80 29.99 22.06
CA LYS A 51 28.31 30.41 20.74
C LYS A 51 27.19 29.48 20.28
N VAL A 52 26.06 30.09 19.89
CA VAL A 52 24.91 29.41 19.29
C VAL A 52 25.13 29.26 17.80
N ILE A 53 24.95 28.04 17.27
CA ILE A 53 25.11 27.72 15.85
C ILE A 53 23.87 27.03 15.38
N GLU A 54 23.36 27.51 14.26
CA GLU A 54 22.20 26.91 13.60
C GLU A 54 22.69 26.03 12.46
N HIS A 55 22.19 24.79 12.39
CA HIS A 55 22.40 23.93 11.22
C HIS A 55 21.16 23.10 10.90
N ILE A 56 21.18 22.53 9.69
CA ILE A 56 20.10 21.73 9.11
C ILE A 56 20.73 20.41 8.67
N HIS A 57 20.12 19.26 9.03
CA HIS A 57 20.59 17.97 8.53
C HIS A 57 20.17 17.78 7.07
N ARG A 58 21.01 17.10 6.27
CA ARG A 58 20.66 16.77 4.88
C ARG A 58 19.47 15.80 4.84
N GLN A 59 18.61 15.91 3.85
CA GLN A 59 17.47 14.99 3.70
C GLN A 59 17.94 13.60 3.27
N ILE A 60 17.33 12.55 3.84
CA ILE A 60 17.59 11.16 3.44
C ILE A 60 16.98 10.92 2.07
N THR A 61 17.80 10.52 1.10
CA THR A 61 17.31 10.02 -0.18
C THR A 61 17.36 8.49 -0.15
N PRO A 62 16.23 7.78 -0.12
CA PRO A 62 16.24 6.32 -0.15
C PRO A 62 16.89 5.83 -1.45
N PRO A 63 17.62 4.69 -1.42
CA PRO A 63 18.14 4.10 -2.64
C PRO A 63 16.99 3.77 -3.60
N VAL A 64 17.06 4.31 -4.82
CA VAL A 64 16.12 3.98 -5.89
C VAL A 64 16.42 2.53 -6.31
N VAL A 65 15.62 1.60 -5.82
CA VAL A 65 15.64 0.22 -6.33
C VAL A 65 14.96 0.27 -7.69
N ASN A 66 15.76 0.32 -8.75
CA ASN A 66 15.27 0.27 -10.13
C ASN A 66 14.50 -1.04 -10.34
N VAL A 67 13.17 -0.98 -10.22
CA VAL A 67 12.27 -1.99 -10.77
C VAL A 67 12.26 -1.74 -12.26
N LYS A 68 12.81 -2.67 -13.04
CA LYS A 68 12.70 -2.63 -14.49
C LYS A 68 11.23 -2.87 -14.86
N THR A 69 10.47 -1.81 -15.08
CA THR A 69 9.25 -1.89 -15.89
C THR A 69 9.68 -1.93 -17.35
N THR A 70 9.64 -3.11 -17.94
CA THR A 70 9.67 -3.26 -19.39
C THR A 70 8.29 -2.94 -19.93
N ASP A 71 8.06 -1.66 -20.21
CA ASP A 71 6.89 -1.22 -20.96
C ASP A 71 7.17 -1.51 -22.45
N ASN A 72 6.70 -2.67 -22.91
CA ASN A 72 6.56 -2.92 -24.34
C ASN A 72 5.24 -2.30 -24.80
N GLU A 73 5.23 -0.98 -24.98
CA GLU A 73 4.25 -0.30 -25.82
C GLU A 73 4.64 -0.50 -27.29
N THR A 74 3.85 -1.25 -28.05
CA THR A 74 3.58 -1.00 -29.48
C THR A 74 2.66 -2.08 -30.05
N GLU A 75 1.38 -1.99 -29.71
CA GLU A 75 0.32 -2.31 -30.67
C GLU A 75 -1.01 -1.74 -30.15
N ILE A 76 -1.57 -0.78 -30.88
CA ILE A 76 -2.94 -0.29 -30.68
C ILE A 76 -3.88 -1.42 -31.15
N SER A 77 -3.91 -2.49 -30.39
CA SER A 77 -4.56 -3.75 -30.74
C SER A 77 -5.59 -4.03 -29.66
N LYS A 78 -6.86 -3.87 -30.00
CA LYS A 78 -8.08 -4.38 -29.34
C LYS A 78 -7.94 -4.80 -27.86
N HIS A 79 -8.84 -4.31 -26.99
CA HIS A 79 -8.86 -4.67 -25.57
C HIS A 79 -8.63 -6.19 -25.35
N PRO A 80 -7.71 -6.63 -24.45
CA PRO A 80 -7.29 -8.04 -24.34
C PRO A 80 -8.43 -9.04 -24.21
N ILE A 81 -9.47 -8.69 -23.44
CA ILE A 81 -10.69 -9.51 -23.33
C ILE A 81 -11.38 -9.76 -24.66
N LEU A 82 -11.48 -8.74 -25.52
CA LEU A 82 -12.13 -8.89 -26.82
C LEU A 82 -11.32 -9.86 -27.70
N ARG A 83 -9.99 -9.76 -27.69
CA ARG A 83 -9.11 -10.71 -28.38
C ARG A 83 -9.27 -12.14 -27.87
N ILE A 84 -9.36 -12.33 -26.54
CA ILE A 84 -9.56 -13.66 -25.96
C ILE A 84 -10.93 -14.21 -26.32
N TRP A 85 -11.96 -13.38 -26.25
CA TRP A 85 -13.33 -13.76 -26.60
C TRP A 85 -13.47 -14.14 -28.07
N GLU A 86 -12.89 -13.36 -29.00
CA GLU A 86 -12.88 -13.64 -30.44
C GLU A 86 -12.23 -15.01 -30.78
N ASN A 87 -11.32 -15.48 -29.93
CA ASN A 87 -10.63 -16.76 -30.08
C ASN A 87 -11.33 -17.92 -29.35
N LEU A 88 -12.50 -17.71 -28.74
CA LEU A 88 -13.27 -18.79 -28.14
C LEU A 88 -13.93 -19.65 -29.22
N ASP A 89 -13.82 -20.97 -29.08
CA ASP A 89 -14.63 -21.92 -29.87
C ASP A 89 -16.07 -21.92 -29.36
N LEU A 90 -16.88 -20.99 -29.88
CA LEU A 90 -18.29 -20.85 -29.52
C LEU A 90 -19.09 -22.12 -29.83
N THR A 91 -18.75 -22.86 -30.88
CA THR A 91 -19.44 -24.11 -31.23
C THR A 91 -19.27 -25.15 -30.12
N THR A 92 -18.03 -25.35 -29.65
CA THR A 92 -17.77 -26.26 -28.53
C THR A 92 -18.41 -25.77 -27.25
N ILE A 93 -18.38 -24.46 -26.97
CA ILE A 93 -19.00 -23.87 -25.79
C ILE A 93 -20.51 -24.11 -25.76
N ARG A 94 -21.21 -23.80 -26.87
CA ARG A 94 -22.66 -24.01 -26.99
C ARG A 94 -23.02 -25.48 -26.76
N ARG A 95 -22.34 -26.39 -27.48
CA ARG A 95 -22.56 -27.84 -27.34
C ARG A 95 -22.36 -28.35 -25.90
N LYS A 96 -21.36 -27.83 -25.19
CA LYS A 96 -20.97 -28.35 -23.87
C LYS A 96 -21.70 -27.68 -22.71
N TYR A 97 -21.96 -26.37 -22.80
CA TYR A 97 -22.40 -25.56 -21.67
C TYR A 97 -23.73 -24.83 -21.89
N GLN A 98 -24.39 -25.02 -23.03
CA GLN A 98 -25.73 -24.49 -23.31
C GLN A 98 -26.65 -25.62 -23.81
N PRO A 99 -26.95 -26.62 -22.95
CA PRO A 99 -27.77 -27.77 -23.36
C PRO A 99 -29.27 -27.45 -23.49
N TYR A 100 -29.69 -26.23 -23.15
CA TYR A 100 -31.09 -25.81 -23.11
C TYR A 100 -31.32 -24.58 -23.97
N THR A 101 -32.52 -24.44 -24.52
CA THR A 101 -33.04 -23.22 -25.14
C THR A 101 -33.44 -22.19 -24.09
N VAL A 102 -33.63 -20.93 -24.51
CA VAL A 102 -34.09 -19.84 -23.60
C VAL A 102 -35.41 -20.19 -22.92
N SER A 103 -36.39 -20.72 -23.66
CA SER A 103 -37.69 -21.13 -23.10
C SER A 103 -37.50 -22.21 -22.01
N GLU A 104 -36.71 -23.24 -22.29
CA GLU A 104 -36.46 -24.32 -21.33
C GLU A 104 -35.72 -23.82 -20.08
N ILE A 105 -34.81 -22.87 -20.23
CA ILE A 105 -34.07 -22.23 -19.12
C ILE A 105 -35.04 -21.49 -18.20
N MET A 106 -35.93 -20.68 -18.78
CA MET A 106 -36.94 -19.91 -18.03
C MET A 106 -37.90 -20.86 -17.30
N ASP A 107 -38.48 -21.83 -18.00
CA ASP A 107 -39.39 -22.81 -17.41
C ASP A 107 -38.76 -23.60 -16.25
N LYS A 108 -37.47 -23.96 -16.37
CA LYS A 108 -36.78 -24.78 -15.36
C LYS A 108 -36.38 -24.01 -14.11
N TRP A 109 -35.96 -22.75 -14.26
CA TRP A 109 -35.18 -22.06 -13.22
C TRP A 109 -35.74 -20.70 -12.79
N GLU A 110 -36.62 -20.08 -13.57
CA GLU A 110 -37.09 -18.72 -13.28
C GLU A 110 -37.82 -18.65 -11.94
N GLU A 111 -38.80 -19.53 -11.71
CA GLU A 111 -39.55 -19.57 -10.46
C GLU A 111 -38.62 -19.83 -9.26
N LYS A 112 -37.66 -20.76 -9.41
CA LYS A 112 -36.68 -21.08 -8.36
C LYS A 112 -35.78 -19.89 -8.05
N TYR A 113 -35.34 -19.16 -9.07
CA TYR A 113 -34.51 -17.96 -8.91
C TYR A 113 -35.30 -16.83 -8.25
N ILE A 114 -36.51 -16.53 -8.71
CA ILE A 114 -37.36 -15.49 -8.15
C ILE A 114 -37.62 -15.79 -6.67
N ASN A 115 -38.01 -17.02 -6.32
CA ASN A 115 -38.28 -17.40 -4.94
C ASN A 115 -37.04 -17.36 -4.03
N PHE A 116 -35.83 -17.52 -4.59
CA PHE A 116 -34.58 -17.52 -3.84
C PHE A 116 -33.97 -16.11 -3.65
N GLU A 117 -33.90 -15.31 -4.71
CA GLU A 117 -33.28 -13.96 -4.68
C GLU A 117 -34.28 -12.86 -4.31
N TYR A 118 -35.55 -13.01 -4.69
CA TYR A 118 -36.55 -11.96 -4.64
C TYR A 118 -37.85 -12.46 -4.02
N PRO A 119 -37.86 -12.74 -2.70
CA PRO A 119 -39.06 -13.18 -2.01
C PRO A 119 -40.21 -12.20 -2.31
N PRO A 120 -41.43 -12.69 -2.57
CA PRO A 120 -42.53 -11.93 -3.19
C PRO A 120 -43.03 -10.72 -2.37
N TYR A 121 -42.50 -10.51 -1.17
CA TYR A 121 -42.85 -9.41 -0.28
C TYR A 121 -41.86 -8.23 -0.33
N ASP A 122 -40.81 -8.29 -1.15
CA ASP A 122 -39.86 -7.19 -1.32
C ASP A 122 -40.26 -6.28 -2.50
N ASN A 123 -40.90 -5.15 -2.18
CA ASN A 123 -41.30 -4.14 -3.17
C ASN A 123 -40.11 -3.53 -3.94
N ILE A 124 -38.90 -3.50 -3.34
CA ILE A 124 -37.71 -2.98 -4.00
C ILE A 124 -37.24 -3.97 -5.08
N ALA A 125 -37.27 -5.27 -4.76
CA ALA A 125 -36.96 -6.34 -5.71
C ALA A 125 -37.90 -6.32 -6.92
N GLN A 126 -39.21 -6.23 -6.69
CA GLN A 126 -40.20 -6.17 -7.76
C GLN A 126 -40.03 -4.95 -8.67
N HIS A 127 -39.71 -3.79 -8.08
CA HIS A 127 -39.42 -2.59 -8.87
C HIS A 127 -38.16 -2.75 -9.73
N ARG A 128 -37.10 -3.37 -9.20
CA ARG A 128 -35.88 -3.67 -9.97
C ARG A 128 -36.15 -4.64 -11.12
N LEU A 129 -36.91 -5.71 -10.89
CA LEU A 129 -37.28 -6.66 -11.93
C LEU A 129 -38.07 -5.98 -13.06
N ALA A 130 -39.04 -5.12 -12.72
CA ALA A 130 -39.79 -4.35 -13.71
C ALA A 130 -38.91 -3.39 -14.52
N GLN A 131 -37.89 -2.77 -13.90
CA GLN A 131 -36.92 -1.94 -14.61
C GLN A 131 -36.05 -2.79 -15.55
N LEU A 132 -35.53 -3.93 -15.09
CA LEU A 132 -34.74 -4.83 -15.93
C LEU A 132 -35.53 -5.28 -17.15
N GLU A 133 -36.78 -5.70 -16.96
CA GLU A 133 -37.63 -6.16 -18.07
C GLU A 133 -37.92 -5.05 -19.10
N LYS A 134 -38.02 -3.79 -18.64
CA LYS A 134 -38.20 -2.64 -19.53
C LYS A 134 -36.96 -2.35 -20.38
N TYR A 135 -35.77 -2.37 -19.79
CA TYR A 135 -34.52 -2.02 -20.48
C TYR A 135 -33.98 -3.17 -21.31
N TRP A 136 -34.00 -4.37 -20.74
CA TRP A 136 -33.53 -5.57 -21.39
C TRP A 136 -34.46 -6.74 -21.07
N PRO A 137 -35.48 -7.00 -21.92
CA PRO A 137 -36.39 -8.11 -21.70
C PRO A 137 -35.63 -9.42 -21.49
N LYS A 138 -36.02 -10.21 -20.49
CA LYS A 138 -35.23 -11.35 -20.02
C LYS A 138 -34.92 -12.37 -21.11
N GLU A 139 -35.90 -12.70 -21.95
CA GLU A 139 -35.70 -13.60 -23.09
C GLU A 139 -34.61 -13.08 -24.04
N LYS A 140 -34.65 -11.79 -24.37
CA LYS A 140 -33.65 -11.14 -25.23
C LYS A 140 -32.28 -11.09 -24.58
N TRP A 141 -32.22 -10.90 -23.26
CA TRP A 141 -30.98 -10.94 -22.49
C TRP A 141 -30.33 -12.32 -22.55
N LEU A 142 -31.11 -13.35 -22.23
CA LEU A 142 -30.62 -14.73 -22.22
C LEU A 142 -30.20 -15.16 -23.63
N GLN A 143 -30.98 -14.84 -24.66
CA GLN A 143 -30.61 -15.14 -26.04
C GLN A 143 -29.30 -14.44 -26.42
N HIS A 144 -29.16 -13.15 -26.11
CA HIS A 144 -27.94 -12.40 -26.38
C HIS A 144 -26.71 -13.02 -25.68
N LEU A 145 -26.85 -13.40 -24.40
CA LEU A 145 -25.79 -14.10 -23.67
C LEU A 145 -25.46 -15.46 -24.30
N MET A 146 -26.46 -16.23 -24.74
CA MET A 146 -26.25 -17.51 -25.42
C MET A 146 -25.50 -17.33 -26.74
N ASP A 147 -25.88 -16.33 -27.53
CA ASP A 147 -25.25 -15.99 -28.80
C ASP A 147 -23.77 -15.65 -28.60
N LEU A 148 -23.43 -14.95 -27.53
CA LEU A 148 -22.05 -14.62 -27.16
C LEU A 148 -21.27 -15.76 -26.48
N GLY A 149 -21.91 -16.91 -26.24
CA GLY A 149 -21.26 -18.09 -25.65
C GLY A 149 -21.25 -18.14 -24.12
N HIS A 150 -22.18 -17.45 -23.44
CA HIS A 150 -22.30 -17.55 -21.98
C HIS A 150 -22.75 -18.97 -21.56
N PRO A 151 -22.06 -19.63 -20.62
CA PRO A 151 -22.52 -20.92 -20.07
C PRO A 151 -23.87 -20.81 -19.36
N LEU A 152 -24.83 -21.67 -19.72
CA LEU A 152 -26.18 -21.74 -19.13
C LEU A 152 -26.63 -23.21 -19.01
N HIS A 153 -25.99 -23.96 -18.12
CA HIS A 153 -26.22 -25.42 -17.95
C HIS A 153 -26.83 -25.79 -16.58
N ASP A 154 -26.87 -24.86 -15.63
CA ASP A 154 -27.46 -25.05 -14.31
C ASP A 154 -28.08 -23.77 -13.71
N VAL A 155 -28.81 -23.92 -12.60
CA VAL A 155 -29.46 -22.80 -11.91
C VAL A 155 -28.47 -21.73 -11.44
N SER A 156 -27.24 -22.11 -11.10
CA SER A 156 -26.21 -21.15 -10.68
C SER A 156 -25.73 -20.29 -11.85
N SER A 157 -25.61 -20.87 -13.04
CA SER A 157 -25.26 -20.14 -14.27
C SER A 157 -26.37 -19.20 -14.73
N TYR A 158 -27.63 -19.58 -14.53
CA TYR A 158 -28.78 -18.69 -14.74
C TYR A 158 -28.79 -17.53 -13.76
N LYS A 159 -28.60 -17.81 -12.46
CA LYS A 159 -28.48 -16.76 -11.44
C LYS A 159 -27.41 -15.73 -11.81
N LEU A 160 -26.23 -16.19 -12.24
CA LEU A 160 -25.14 -15.30 -12.68
C LEU A 160 -25.52 -14.47 -13.92
N ALA A 161 -26.24 -15.06 -14.88
CA ALA A 161 -26.73 -14.31 -16.04
C ALA A 161 -27.71 -13.20 -15.63
N SER A 162 -28.62 -13.46 -14.69
CA SER A 162 -29.52 -12.44 -14.14
C SER A 162 -28.78 -11.39 -13.30
N ASP A 163 -27.80 -11.80 -12.48
CA ASP A 163 -26.97 -10.87 -11.71
C ASP A 163 -26.19 -9.93 -12.66
N LEU A 164 -25.64 -10.45 -13.77
CA LEU A 164 -24.94 -9.67 -14.78
C LEU A 164 -25.85 -8.63 -15.45
N GLN A 165 -27.11 -8.98 -15.70
CA GLN A 165 -28.13 -8.05 -16.20
C GLN A 165 -28.31 -6.88 -15.23
N GLY A 166 -28.49 -7.21 -13.95
CA GLY A 166 -28.66 -6.24 -12.87
C GLY A 166 -27.45 -5.33 -12.68
N GLN A 167 -26.24 -5.89 -12.70
CA GLN A 167 -25.00 -5.14 -12.57
C GLN A 167 -24.79 -4.19 -13.75
N SER A 168 -25.01 -4.67 -14.99
CA SER A 168 -24.87 -3.85 -16.20
C SER A 168 -25.80 -2.64 -16.15
N LEU A 169 -27.08 -2.84 -15.78
CA LEU A 169 -28.06 -1.75 -15.76
C LEU A 169 -27.96 -0.84 -14.52
N PHE A 170 -27.86 -1.39 -13.31
CA PHE A 170 -28.02 -0.59 -12.09
C PHE A 170 -26.73 -0.06 -11.49
N ILE A 171 -25.59 -0.66 -11.86
CA ILE A 171 -24.28 -0.21 -11.42
C ILE A 171 -23.63 0.52 -12.59
N TYR A 172 -23.26 -0.20 -13.64
CA TYR A 172 -22.42 0.37 -14.69
C TYR A 172 -23.13 1.41 -15.55
N LYS A 173 -24.38 1.19 -15.99
CA LYS A 173 -25.10 2.20 -16.79
C LYS A 173 -25.34 3.48 -15.99
N ARG A 174 -25.77 3.32 -14.73
CA ARG A 174 -26.02 4.45 -13.82
C ARG A 174 -24.75 5.27 -13.60
N ASP A 175 -23.64 4.60 -13.32
CA ASP A 175 -22.38 5.27 -13.03
C ASP A 175 -21.75 5.86 -14.31
N TYR A 176 -21.96 5.23 -15.47
CA TYR A 176 -21.57 5.76 -16.78
C TYR A 176 -22.36 7.02 -17.18
N ASP A 177 -23.68 7.03 -16.94
CA ASP A 177 -24.53 8.19 -17.27
C ASP A 177 -24.29 9.39 -16.34
N ASN A 178 -23.72 9.15 -15.16
CA ASN A 178 -23.39 10.20 -14.21
C ASN A 178 -22.01 10.80 -14.52
N PRO A 179 -21.91 12.10 -14.89
CA PRO A 179 -20.65 12.74 -15.25
C PRO A 179 -19.54 12.64 -14.18
N THR A 180 -19.91 12.53 -12.90
CA THR A 180 -18.91 12.46 -11.81
C THR A 180 -18.28 11.08 -11.63
N THR A 181 -18.94 10.02 -12.10
CA THR A 181 -18.50 8.63 -11.94
C THR A 181 -18.20 7.93 -13.28
N ARG A 182 -18.44 8.63 -14.40
CA ARG A 182 -18.20 8.10 -15.74
C ARG A 182 -16.73 7.74 -15.96
N SER A 183 -15.80 8.62 -15.56
CA SER A 183 -14.36 8.37 -15.68
C SER A 183 -13.97 7.09 -14.95
N ASP A 184 -14.44 6.91 -13.71
CA ASP A 184 -14.14 5.74 -12.90
C ASP A 184 -14.66 4.45 -13.55
N THR A 185 -15.83 4.52 -14.21
CA THR A 185 -16.39 3.38 -14.95
C THR A 185 -15.53 3.04 -16.17
N LEU A 186 -15.12 4.04 -16.95
CA LEU A 186 -14.28 3.84 -18.13
C LEU A 186 -12.88 3.32 -17.75
N ASP A 187 -12.28 3.89 -16.70
CA ASP A 187 -11.00 3.46 -16.14
C ASP A 187 -11.07 2.02 -15.62
N ALA A 188 -12.17 1.63 -14.97
CA ALA A 188 -12.38 0.26 -14.49
C ALA A 188 -12.44 -0.79 -15.62
N PHE A 189 -12.63 -0.37 -16.87
CA PHE A 189 -12.61 -1.23 -18.05
C PHE A 189 -11.44 -0.91 -19.00
N ASN A 190 -10.51 -0.03 -18.62
CA ASN A 190 -9.44 0.47 -19.49
C ASN A 190 -9.95 0.97 -20.86
N LEU A 191 -11.07 1.69 -20.85
CA LEU A 191 -11.68 2.26 -22.05
C LEU A 191 -11.36 3.76 -22.18
N PRO A 192 -11.27 4.29 -23.41
CA PRO A 192 -11.01 5.71 -23.61
C PRO A 192 -12.21 6.56 -23.18
N ILE A 193 -11.98 7.84 -22.88
CA ILE A 193 -13.00 8.75 -22.33
C ILE A 193 -14.22 8.95 -23.26
N ASP A 194 -14.02 8.77 -24.57
CA ASP A 194 -15.03 8.88 -25.62
C ASP A 194 -15.78 7.57 -25.90
N ALA A 195 -15.43 6.47 -25.22
CA ALA A 195 -16.14 5.20 -25.35
C ALA A 195 -17.63 5.36 -25.05
N THR A 196 -18.42 4.64 -25.83
CA THR A 196 -19.88 4.57 -25.75
C THR A 196 -20.34 3.59 -24.69
N TRP A 197 -21.59 3.71 -24.25
CA TRP A 197 -22.20 2.72 -23.34
C TRP A 197 -22.17 1.31 -23.95
N GLN A 198 -22.42 1.20 -25.26
CA GLN A 198 -22.45 -0.09 -25.93
C GLN A 198 -21.09 -0.82 -25.85
N GLU A 199 -19.98 -0.08 -25.92
CA GLU A 199 -18.63 -0.64 -25.79
C GLU A 199 -18.34 -1.09 -24.36
N VAL A 200 -18.78 -0.33 -23.35
CA VAL A 200 -18.67 -0.71 -21.93
C VAL A 200 -19.48 -1.98 -21.64
N GLU A 201 -20.73 -2.01 -22.10
CA GLU A 201 -21.65 -3.14 -21.92
C GLU A 201 -21.12 -4.40 -22.60
N ASP A 202 -20.72 -4.30 -23.87
CA ASP A 202 -20.18 -5.42 -24.65
C ASP A 202 -18.90 -5.97 -23.99
N LEU A 203 -17.99 -5.10 -23.55
CA LEU A 203 -16.77 -5.50 -22.86
C LEU A 203 -17.07 -6.17 -21.51
N ASN A 204 -18.00 -5.62 -20.72
CA ASN A 204 -18.42 -6.21 -19.44
C ASN A 204 -19.00 -7.62 -19.63
N ILE A 205 -19.89 -7.80 -20.61
CA ILE A 205 -20.49 -9.10 -20.91
C ILE A 205 -19.40 -10.09 -21.35
N LYS A 206 -18.55 -9.71 -22.31
CA LYS A 206 -17.48 -10.58 -22.81
C LYS A 206 -16.45 -10.92 -21.75
N PHE A 207 -16.11 -9.97 -20.86
CA PHE A 207 -15.24 -10.22 -19.71
C PHE A 207 -15.81 -11.32 -18.82
N ASN A 208 -17.09 -11.22 -18.46
CA ASN A 208 -17.77 -12.21 -17.63
C ASN A 208 -17.84 -13.59 -18.30
N ILE A 209 -18.09 -13.64 -19.61
CA ILE A 209 -18.07 -14.89 -20.40
C ILE A 209 -16.67 -15.51 -20.37
N VAL A 210 -15.62 -14.73 -20.69
CA VAL A 210 -14.23 -15.21 -20.67
C VAL A 210 -13.87 -15.73 -19.28
N ALA A 211 -14.17 -14.98 -18.22
CA ALA A 211 -13.90 -15.37 -16.85
C ALA A 211 -14.59 -16.69 -16.48
N ARG A 212 -15.87 -16.86 -16.89
CA ARG A 212 -16.64 -18.07 -16.62
C ARG A 212 -16.09 -19.28 -17.38
N ILE A 213 -15.75 -19.13 -18.66
CA ILE A 213 -15.19 -20.21 -19.47
C ILE A 213 -13.83 -20.66 -18.91
N LYS A 214 -12.97 -19.71 -18.53
CA LYS A 214 -11.68 -20.04 -17.91
C LYS A 214 -11.86 -20.78 -16.58
N LYS A 215 -12.80 -20.33 -15.74
CA LYS A 215 -13.14 -21.04 -14.51
C LYS A 215 -13.61 -22.48 -14.75
N LEU A 216 -14.50 -22.71 -15.73
CA LEU A 216 -14.99 -24.04 -16.06
C LEU A 216 -13.86 -24.95 -16.56
N ARG A 217 -13.05 -24.46 -17.51
CA ARG A 217 -11.89 -25.20 -18.03
C ARG A 217 -10.86 -25.52 -16.95
N ALA A 218 -10.60 -24.59 -16.04
CA ALA A 218 -9.69 -24.82 -14.92
C ALA A 218 -10.21 -25.91 -13.97
N LYS A 219 -11.51 -25.90 -13.66
CA LYS A 219 -12.14 -26.94 -12.83
C LYS A 219 -12.16 -28.32 -13.53
N GLU A 220 -12.27 -28.34 -14.85
CA GLU A 220 -12.17 -29.58 -15.63
C GLU A 220 -10.75 -30.15 -15.67
N ALA A 221 -9.74 -29.26 -15.76
CA ALA A 221 -8.34 -29.66 -15.71
C ALA A 221 -7.89 -30.09 -14.31
N ASP A 222 -8.39 -29.41 -13.27
CA ASP A 222 -8.13 -29.70 -11.87
C ASP A 222 -9.43 -29.58 -11.05
N PRO A 223 -10.06 -30.71 -10.68
CA PRO A 223 -11.27 -30.73 -9.88
C PRO A 223 -11.17 -30.09 -8.49
N SER A 224 -9.95 -29.86 -7.98
CA SER A 224 -9.74 -29.17 -6.70
C SER A 224 -10.00 -27.67 -6.80
N VAL A 225 -9.97 -27.09 -8.01
CA VAL A 225 -10.26 -25.67 -8.24
C VAL A 225 -11.72 -25.37 -7.89
N TYR A 226 -11.92 -24.58 -6.84
CA TYR A 226 -13.26 -24.19 -6.37
C TYR A 226 -13.68 -22.80 -6.87
N GLY A 227 -12.73 -22.00 -7.37
CA GLY A 227 -12.97 -20.62 -7.77
C GLY A 227 -11.82 -20.03 -8.58
N GLY A 228 -11.79 -18.71 -8.68
CA GLY A 228 -10.70 -17.97 -9.29
C GLY A 228 -11.14 -16.56 -9.67
N VAL A 229 -10.16 -15.72 -10.00
CA VAL A 229 -10.35 -14.34 -10.46
C VAL A 229 -9.78 -14.20 -11.87
N THR A 230 -10.46 -13.43 -12.72
CA THR A 230 -9.95 -13.04 -14.04
C THR A 230 -9.70 -11.55 -14.03
N ASN A 231 -8.57 -11.10 -14.57
CA ASN A 231 -8.28 -9.68 -14.73
C ASN A 231 -8.66 -9.16 -16.13
N LEU A 232 -8.49 -7.86 -16.37
CA LEU A 232 -8.83 -7.23 -17.65
C LEU A 232 -7.89 -7.62 -18.79
N GLN A 233 -6.72 -8.17 -18.46
CA GLN A 233 -5.81 -8.83 -19.42
C GLN A 233 -6.31 -10.25 -19.76
N GLY A 234 -7.37 -10.70 -19.09
CA GLY A 234 -8.01 -11.99 -19.24
C GLY A 234 -7.26 -13.14 -18.59
N VAL A 235 -6.19 -12.91 -17.84
CA VAL A 235 -5.47 -13.95 -17.09
C VAL A 235 -6.38 -14.45 -15.96
N PHE A 236 -6.60 -15.77 -15.93
CA PHE A 236 -7.39 -16.42 -14.90
C PHE A 236 -6.47 -17.05 -13.87
N THR A 237 -6.63 -16.63 -12.62
CA THR A 237 -5.90 -17.17 -11.48
C THR A 237 -6.86 -18.10 -10.73
N PRO A 238 -6.75 -19.44 -10.90
CA PRO A 238 -7.62 -20.40 -10.23
C PRO A 238 -7.39 -20.35 -8.73
N PHE A 239 -8.43 -20.56 -7.92
CA PHE A 239 -8.32 -20.76 -6.48
C PHE A 239 -8.30 -22.25 -6.17
N SER A 240 -7.19 -22.69 -5.57
CA SER A 240 -6.98 -24.05 -5.12
C SER A 240 -6.96 -24.14 -3.59
N PRO A 241 -7.30 -25.29 -3.00
CA PRO A 241 -7.23 -25.49 -1.57
C PRO A 241 -5.83 -25.17 -1.02
N ASN A 242 -5.76 -24.74 0.23
CA ASN A 242 -4.49 -24.41 0.91
C ASN A 242 -3.61 -23.41 0.15
N THR A 243 -4.18 -22.56 -0.70
CA THR A 243 -3.44 -21.54 -1.44
C THR A 243 -3.85 -20.15 -0.99
N VAL A 244 -2.86 -19.27 -0.81
CA VAL A 244 -3.07 -17.85 -0.58
C VAL A 244 -2.46 -17.05 -1.73
N TYR A 245 -3.25 -16.11 -2.24
CA TYR A 245 -2.86 -15.17 -3.27
C TYR A 245 -2.54 -13.84 -2.61
N VAL A 246 -1.32 -13.36 -2.85
CA VAL A 246 -0.79 -12.13 -2.26
C VAL A 246 -0.67 -11.10 -3.38
N HIS A 247 -1.59 -10.15 -3.39
CA HIS A 247 -1.53 -9.04 -4.32
C HIS A 247 -0.44 -8.06 -3.88
N VAL A 248 0.54 -7.83 -4.75
CA VAL A 248 1.68 -6.95 -4.50
C VAL A 248 1.41 -5.64 -5.22
N SER A 249 1.19 -4.58 -4.46
CA SER A 249 1.12 -3.23 -4.97
C SER A 249 2.46 -2.53 -4.74
N ASP A 250 3.03 -1.93 -5.79
CA ASP A 250 4.23 -1.09 -5.66
C ASP A 250 3.95 0.19 -4.86
N ASP A 251 2.69 0.63 -4.84
CA ASP A 251 2.26 1.93 -4.31
C ASP A 251 1.73 1.84 -2.88
N LYS A 252 1.35 0.64 -2.43
CA LYS A 252 0.75 0.43 -1.11
C LYS A 252 1.46 -0.72 -0.38
N PRO A 253 1.84 -0.52 0.90
CA PRO A 253 2.33 -1.60 1.77
C PRO A 253 1.23 -2.63 2.13
N LEU A 254 0.04 -2.48 1.57
CA LEU A 254 -1.12 -3.34 1.76
C LEU A 254 -1.08 -4.45 0.71
N SER A 255 -0.52 -5.59 1.09
CA SER A 255 -0.78 -6.82 0.37
C SER A 255 -2.22 -7.26 0.64
N THR A 256 -3.02 -7.41 -0.41
CA THR A 256 -4.36 -8.00 -0.28
C THR A 256 -4.21 -9.52 -0.32
N PHE A 257 -4.76 -10.21 0.69
CA PHE A 257 -4.69 -11.67 0.79
C PHE A 257 -6.04 -12.29 0.40
N THR A 258 -6.03 -13.18 -0.59
CA THR A 258 -7.22 -13.95 -1.01
C THR A 258 -6.93 -15.44 -0.91
N GLY A 259 -7.94 -16.28 -0.68
CA GLY A 259 -7.79 -17.74 -0.57
C GLY A 259 -7.91 -18.23 0.86
N VAL A 260 -7.00 -19.09 1.31
CA VAL A 260 -7.02 -19.62 2.69
C VAL A 260 -6.88 -18.49 3.71
N MET A 261 -7.69 -18.53 4.78
CA MET A 261 -7.58 -17.56 5.86
C MET A 261 -6.24 -17.73 6.59
N LEU A 262 -5.45 -16.66 6.60
CA LEU A 262 -4.22 -16.56 7.37
C LEU A 262 -4.49 -15.83 8.69
N SER A 263 -3.80 -16.24 9.75
CA SER A 263 -3.73 -15.44 10.98
C SER A 263 -2.97 -14.14 10.72
N GLU A 264 -3.19 -13.11 11.55
CA GLU A 264 -2.46 -11.85 11.42
C GLU A 264 -0.94 -12.06 11.50
N GLN A 265 -0.47 -12.98 12.35
CA GLN A 265 0.95 -13.33 12.41
C GLN A 265 1.46 -13.95 11.11
N GLN A 266 0.67 -14.82 10.47
CA GLN A 266 1.04 -15.43 9.19
C GLN A 266 1.08 -14.41 8.06
N LYS A 267 0.11 -13.48 8.03
CA LYS A 267 0.10 -12.35 7.09
C LYS A 267 1.34 -11.48 7.28
N GLU A 268 1.67 -11.16 8.53
CA GLU A 268 2.86 -10.38 8.86
C GLU A 268 4.15 -11.09 8.42
N ASP A 269 4.24 -12.40 8.70
CA ASP A 269 5.40 -13.19 8.36
C ASP A 269 5.61 -13.29 6.85
N LEU A 270 4.53 -13.40 6.11
CA LEU A 270 4.56 -13.43 4.67
C LEU A 270 4.88 -12.04 4.07
N ARG A 271 4.36 -10.98 4.68
CA ARG A 271 4.55 -9.59 4.24
C ARG A 271 5.92 -9.02 4.55
N ILE A 272 6.50 -9.33 5.72
CA ILE A 272 7.82 -8.81 6.11
C ILE A 272 8.91 -9.77 5.69
N TYR A 273 8.76 -11.05 6.00
CA TYR A 273 9.85 -12.03 5.87
C TYR A 273 9.72 -12.90 4.62
N GLY A 274 8.60 -12.85 3.89
CA GLY A 274 8.36 -13.75 2.76
C GLY A 274 8.22 -15.22 3.18
N VAL A 275 7.89 -15.48 4.46
CA VAL A 275 7.81 -16.83 5.01
C VAL A 275 6.43 -17.41 4.76
N ALA A 276 6.36 -18.41 3.88
CA ALA A 276 5.13 -19.15 3.62
C ALA A 276 4.71 -19.97 4.85
N PRO A 277 3.44 -19.91 5.29
CA PRO A 277 2.94 -20.78 6.33
C PRO A 277 3.06 -22.26 5.93
N LYS A 278 3.34 -23.13 6.91
CA LYS A 278 3.51 -24.57 6.64
C LYS A 278 2.25 -25.15 5.99
N GLY A 279 2.43 -25.84 4.87
CA GLY A 279 1.34 -26.48 4.12
C GLY A 279 0.48 -25.51 3.31
N VAL A 280 0.85 -24.23 3.24
CA VAL A 280 0.17 -23.21 2.42
C VAL A 280 1.02 -22.87 1.21
N THR A 281 0.42 -22.97 0.02
CA THR A 281 1.02 -22.47 -1.23
C THR A 281 0.80 -20.96 -1.32
N VAL A 282 1.86 -20.21 -1.61
CA VAL A 282 1.78 -18.76 -1.79
C VAL A 282 1.97 -18.41 -3.26
N VAL A 283 1.01 -17.67 -3.82
CA VAL A 283 1.08 -17.13 -5.17
C VAL A 283 1.10 -15.61 -5.06
N TYR A 284 2.20 -14.98 -5.44
CA TYR A 284 2.27 -13.51 -5.52
C TYR A 284 1.72 -13.05 -6.86
N THR A 285 0.94 -11.98 -6.87
CA THR A 285 0.41 -11.39 -8.11
C THR A 285 0.76 -9.92 -8.22
N ASP A 286 0.89 -9.42 -9.45
CA ASP A 286 1.04 -8.00 -9.75
C ASP A 286 -0.25 -7.21 -9.49
N LYS A 287 -0.23 -5.90 -9.80
CA LYS A 287 -1.37 -4.99 -9.67
C LYS A 287 -2.58 -5.44 -10.48
N ASP A 288 -2.33 -6.09 -11.61
CA ASP A 288 -3.33 -6.61 -12.52
C ASP A 288 -3.81 -8.01 -12.09
N GLY A 289 -3.22 -8.66 -11.09
CA GLY A 289 -3.60 -10.00 -10.64
C GLY A 289 -2.94 -11.15 -11.41
N ASN A 290 -1.94 -10.86 -12.25
CA ASN A 290 -1.12 -11.88 -12.90
C ASN A 290 -0.11 -12.45 -11.90
N PRO A 291 0.11 -13.79 -11.87
CA PRO A 291 1.15 -14.38 -11.03
C PRO A 291 2.55 -13.84 -11.38
N LEU A 292 3.28 -13.41 -10.36
CA LEU A 292 4.67 -12.97 -10.51
C LEU A 292 5.60 -14.17 -10.70
N PRO A 293 6.59 -14.08 -11.62
CA PRO A 293 7.61 -15.10 -11.76
C PRO A 293 8.48 -15.17 -10.49
N ALA A 294 9.19 -16.30 -10.32
CA ALA A 294 9.88 -16.61 -9.06
C ALA A 294 10.97 -15.59 -8.68
N ASP A 295 11.62 -14.98 -9.67
CA ASP A 295 12.67 -13.98 -9.55
C ASP A 295 12.16 -12.57 -9.25
N GLU A 296 10.90 -12.28 -9.60
CA GLU A 296 10.21 -11.00 -9.32
C GLU A 296 9.43 -11.01 -8.01
N ARG A 297 9.44 -12.13 -7.27
CA ARG A 297 8.77 -12.21 -5.97
C ARG A 297 9.30 -11.14 -5.01
N PRO A 298 8.43 -10.54 -4.18
CA PRO A 298 8.83 -9.42 -3.35
C PRO A 298 9.90 -9.80 -2.34
N ARG A 299 11.00 -9.05 -2.36
CA ARG A 299 12.09 -9.14 -1.39
C ARG A 299 11.86 -8.21 -0.22
N PHE A 300 10.73 -8.40 0.48
CA PHE A 300 10.27 -7.46 1.49
C PHE A 300 11.30 -7.27 2.62
N PHE A 301 11.90 -8.35 3.10
CA PHE A 301 12.91 -8.30 4.15
C PHE A 301 14.18 -7.58 3.67
N GLU A 302 14.68 -7.91 2.48
CA GLU A 302 15.86 -7.27 1.92
C GLU A 302 15.63 -5.78 1.66
N ARG A 303 14.44 -5.38 1.20
CA ARG A 303 14.08 -3.96 1.06
C ARG A 303 14.13 -3.26 2.42
N ARG A 304 13.62 -3.87 3.49
CA ARG A 304 13.72 -3.32 4.86
C ARG A 304 15.16 -3.24 5.35
N MET A 305 16.00 -4.23 5.05
CA MET A 305 17.42 -4.22 5.42
C MET A 305 18.20 -3.13 4.66
N ALA A 306 17.92 -2.95 3.37
CA ALA A 306 18.53 -1.86 2.59
C ALA A 306 18.13 -0.47 3.12
N VAL A 307 16.87 -0.32 3.56
CA VAL A 307 16.39 0.89 4.23
C VAL A 307 17.11 1.12 5.56
N LEU A 308 17.35 0.06 6.35
CA LEU A 308 18.11 0.13 7.59
C LEU A 308 19.56 0.56 7.32
N GLU A 309 20.25 -0.07 6.36
CA GLU A 309 21.61 0.30 5.98
C GLU A 309 21.71 1.76 5.50
N ALA A 310 20.70 2.25 4.77
CA ALA A 310 20.65 3.65 4.35
C ALA A 310 20.45 4.61 5.55
N ALA A 311 19.59 4.24 6.51
CA ALA A 311 19.39 5.02 7.73
C ALA A 311 20.66 5.02 8.61
N GLU A 312 21.32 3.88 8.76
CA GLU A 312 22.59 3.74 9.49
C GLU A 312 23.66 4.68 8.90
N LYS A 313 23.89 4.63 7.58
CA LYS A 313 24.83 5.53 6.89
C LYS A 313 24.47 7.01 7.04
N HIS A 314 23.19 7.33 7.11
CA HIS A 314 22.77 8.72 7.29
C HIS A 314 23.13 9.24 8.68
N ILE A 315 22.93 8.41 9.71
CA ILE A 315 23.34 8.73 11.09
C ILE A 315 24.85 8.91 11.15
N GLU A 316 25.62 8.02 10.52
CA GLU A 316 27.07 8.15 10.39
C GLU A 316 27.47 9.51 9.79
N GLN A 317 26.84 9.92 8.69
CA GLN A 317 27.11 11.21 8.05
C GLN A 317 26.74 12.38 8.96
N MET A 318 25.58 12.33 9.63
CA MET A 318 25.17 13.39 10.54
C MET A 318 26.18 13.57 11.66
N ILE A 319 26.70 12.48 12.23
CA ILE A 319 27.72 12.55 13.28
C ILE A 319 28.99 13.23 12.77
N VAL A 320 29.45 12.87 11.56
CA VAL A 320 30.60 13.51 10.92
C VAL A 320 30.36 15.00 10.71
N ASP A 321 29.16 15.39 10.28
CA ASP A 321 28.79 16.80 10.10
C ASP A 321 28.83 17.57 11.44
N HIS A 322 28.33 16.97 12.53
CA HIS A 322 28.41 17.58 13.86
C HIS A 322 29.87 17.69 14.35
N ASP A 323 30.68 16.65 14.20
CA ASP A 323 32.11 16.67 14.56
C ASP A 323 32.87 17.79 13.84
N ALA A 324 32.63 17.95 12.53
CA ALA A 324 33.23 19.02 11.74
C ALA A 324 32.83 20.41 12.25
N ILE A 325 31.56 20.60 12.60
CA ILE A 325 31.07 21.84 13.22
C ILE A 325 31.80 22.09 14.55
N PHE A 326 31.94 21.08 15.41
CA PHE A 326 32.60 21.27 16.71
C PHE A 326 34.12 21.50 16.60
N LYS A 327 34.81 20.82 15.69
CA LYS A 327 36.25 21.03 15.44
C LYS A 327 36.53 22.43 14.90
N THR A 328 35.76 22.91 13.93
CA THR A 328 35.93 24.28 13.38
C THR A 328 35.70 25.37 14.43
N LEU A 329 34.95 25.09 15.49
CA LEU A 329 34.74 26.02 16.60
C LEU A 329 35.85 25.99 17.64
N SER A 330 36.46 24.82 17.86
CA SER A 330 37.59 24.67 18.76
C SER A 330 38.86 25.34 18.21
N GLU A 331 38.95 25.50 16.88
CA GLU A 331 40.11 26.10 16.21
C GLU A 331 40.02 27.63 16.04
N GLN A 332 38.88 28.27 16.34
CA GLN A 332 38.81 29.74 16.31
C GLN A 332 39.65 30.32 17.47
N PRO A 333 40.71 31.11 17.20
CA PRO A 333 41.53 31.68 18.25
C PRO A 333 40.68 32.62 19.10
N GLN A 334 40.78 32.49 20.43
CA GLN A 334 40.27 33.46 21.40
C GLN A 334 40.97 34.82 21.20
N LYS A 335 40.54 35.59 20.19
CA LYS A 335 40.84 37.02 20.09
C LYS A 335 39.59 37.77 20.49
N GLU A 336 39.51 38.09 21.77
CA GLU A 336 39.33 39.47 22.23
C GLU A 336 39.44 39.53 23.75
N THR A 337 40.62 39.94 24.18
CA THR A 337 40.87 40.53 25.48
C THR A 337 39.90 41.70 25.65
N GLN A 338 38.95 41.56 26.58
CA GLN A 338 38.14 42.69 27.05
C GLN A 338 39.09 43.75 27.62
N LYS A 339 39.30 44.84 26.87
CA LYS A 339 39.78 46.09 27.44
C LYS A 339 38.65 46.68 28.26
N GLU A 340 38.81 46.56 29.57
CA GLU A 340 38.07 47.29 30.59
C GLU A 340 38.20 48.81 30.30
N GLN A 341 37.16 49.40 29.73
CA GLN A 341 37.08 50.83 29.50
C GLN A 341 36.22 51.44 30.60
N THR A 342 36.89 51.94 31.63
CA THR A 342 36.32 52.82 32.66
C THR A 342 35.77 54.08 31.99
N VAL A 343 34.47 54.32 32.14
CA VAL A 343 33.83 55.60 31.80
C VAL A 343 33.50 56.33 33.11
N PRO A 344 33.92 57.59 33.30
CA PRO A 344 33.57 58.37 34.46
C PRO A 344 32.16 58.95 34.37
N SER A 345 31.53 59.03 35.53
CA SER A 345 30.25 59.67 35.81
C SER A 345 30.14 61.09 35.24
N HIS A 346 29.10 61.35 34.45
CA HIS A 346 28.51 62.68 34.40
C HIS A 346 26.98 62.64 34.34
N GLN A 347 26.40 63.36 35.30
CA GLN A 347 25.00 63.73 35.44
C GLN A 347 24.47 64.44 34.19
N SER A 348 23.23 64.15 33.79
CA SER A 348 22.22 65.10 33.31
C SER A 348 20.86 64.41 33.19
N GLN A 349 19.91 64.83 34.03
CA GLN A 349 18.46 64.73 33.82
C GLN A 349 17.93 66.15 33.51
N PRO A 350 16.65 66.34 33.12
CA PRO A 350 15.80 65.53 32.25
C PRO A 350 15.12 66.40 31.17
N ASN A 351 14.50 65.79 30.15
CA ASN A 351 13.35 66.43 29.54
C ASN A 351 12.24 65.43 29.21
N ARG A 352 11.02 65.87 29.50
CA ARG A 352 9.80 65.11 29.70
C ARG A 352 8.93 65.17 28.44
N SER A 353 8.10 64.12 28.26
CA SER A 353 6.74 64.04 27.66
C SER A 353 6.69 63.15 26.40
N VAL A 354 5.80 62.17 26.17
CA VAL A 354 4.41 61.84 26.57
C VAL A 354 4.18 60.29 26.40
N ILE A 355 3.24 59.71 27.15
CA ILE A 355 2.78 58.28 27.30
C ILE A 355 1.46 58.06 26.47
N PRO A 356 0.78 56.88 26.28
CA PRO A 356 1.03 55.40 26.38
C PRO A 356 0.81 54.69 24.99
N GLU A 357 0.79 53.36 24.74
CA GLU A 357 -0.03 52.28 25.33
C GLU A 357 0.23 50.92 24.61
N PHE A 358 -0.17 49.83 25.28
CA PHE A 358 -0.33 48.42 24.88
C PHE A 358 0.82 47.42 25.11
N GLU A 359 0.76 46.82 26.30
CA GLU A 359 1.09 45.41 26.55
C GLU A 359 0.21 44.49 25.69
N ASP A 360 0.80 43.45 25.08
CA ASP A 360 0.27 42.11 25.30
C ASP A 360 1.39 41.06 25.17
N THR A 361 1.54 40.25 26.21
CA THR A 361 2.72 39.41 26.46
C THR A 361 2.45 37.97 26.06
N LYS A 362 3.15 37.49 25.01
CA LYS A 362 3.50 36.07 24.87
C LYS A 362 4.98 35.89 25.16
N ARG A 363 5.35 36.02 26.44
CA ARG A 363 6.64 35.55 26.94
C ARG A 363 6.66 34.03 26.85
N ARG A 364 7.24 33.52 25.77
CA ARG A 364 7.74 32.15 25.68
C ARG A 364 8.68 31.96 26.87
N SER A 365 8.35 31.04 27.76
CA SER A 365 9.22 30.61 28.85
C SER A 365 10.53 30.11 28.24
N VAL A 366 11.54 30.98 28.25
CA VAL A 366 12.93 30.57 28.03
C VAL A 366 13.30 29.78 29.27
N ILE A 367 13.18 28.45 29.16
CA ILE A 367 13.75 27.55 30.17
C ILE A 367 15.25 27.91 30.23
N PRO A 368 15.79 28.30 31.39
CA PRO A 368 17.22 28.51 31.52
C PRO A 368 17.87 27.15 31.27
N MET A 369 18.45 26.96 30.08
CA MET A 369 19.39 25.88 29.84
C MET A 369 20.51 26.09 30.85
N GLN A 370 20.50 25.30 31.94
CA GLN A 370 21.69 25.13 32.75
C GLN A 370 22.81 24.74 31.79
N LYS A 371 23.79 25.63 31.62
CA LYS A 371 25.00 25.40 30.83
C LYS A 371 25.68 24.16 31.37
N ARG A 372 25.35 22.99 30.83
CA ARG A 372 26.22 21.82 30.93
C ARG A 372 27.41 22.17 30.04
N ASN A 373 28.57 22.38 30.66
CA ASN A 373 29.83 22.48 29.93
C ASN A 373 30.05 21.12 29.28
N ILE A 374 29.74 21.03 27.98
CA ILE A 374 29.99 19.83 27.18
C ILE A 374 31.50 19.77 26.90
N PRO A 375 32.23 18.74 27.36
CA PRO A 375 33.65 18.61 27.09
C PRO A 375 33.92 18.45 25.59
N PRO A 376 35.03 18.98 25.05
CA PRO A 376 35.39 18.86 23.63
C PRO A 376 35.69 17.42 23.16
N GLU A 377 35.78 16.44 24.06
CA GLU A 377 36.09 15.03 23.77
C GLU A 377 34.87 14.08 23.87
N MET A 378 33.64 14.53 23.57
CA MET A 378 32.45 13.66 23.72
C MET A 378 32.21 12.66 22.59
N LEU A 379 32.90 12.77 21.45
CA LEU A 379 32.72 11.79 20.38
C LEU A 379 33.55 10.55 20.70
N PRO A 380 32.94 9.36 20.81
CA PRO A 380 33.68 8.14 21.07
C PRO A 380 34.71 7.96 19.94
N PRO A 381 35.92 7.46 20.26
CA PRO A 381 36.97 7.24 19.26
C PRO A 381 36.58 6.15 18.24
N ILE A 382 35.52 5.40 18.54
CA ILE A 382 35.00 4.34 17.69
C ILE A 382 34.04 4.97 16.68
N PRO A 383 34.27 4.82 15.37
CA PRO A 383 33.38 5.36 14.36
C PRO A 383 31.95 4.80 14.54
N PRO A 384 30.94 5.56 14.10
CA PRO A 384 29.59 5.05 14.06
C PRO A 384 29.52 3.81 13.20
N SER A 385 28.82 2.82 13.75
CA SER A 385 28.64 1.50 13.19
C SER A 385 27.31 0.95 13.69
N ARG A 386 26.83 -0.07 13.01
CA ARG A 386 25.63 -0.80 13.45
C ARG A 386 25.70 -1.26 14.92
N ALA A 387 26.87 -1.67 15.40
CA ALA A 387 27.01 -2.22 16.74
C ALA A 387 26.87 -1.18 17.86
N ASN A 388 27.05 0.11 17.56
CA ASN A 388 27.03 1.19 18.54
C ASN A 388 26.03 2.31 18.19
N ILE A 389 25.11 2.10 17.23
CA ILE A 389 24.23 3.17 16.74
C ILE A 389 23.31 3.76 17.81
N GLN A 390 22.93 2.97 18.81
CA GLN A 390 22.14 3.46 19.95
C GLN A 390 22.96 4.40 20.85
N GLN A 391 24.23 4.09 21.09
CA GLN A 391 25.15 4.95 21.82
C GLN A 391 25.32 6.29 21.11
N TRP A 392 25.29 6.28 19.78
CA TRP A 392 25.34 7.51 18.98
C TRP A 392 24.09 8.38 19.09
N PHE A 393 22.89 7.80 19.19
CA PHE A 393 21.70 8.58 19.50
C PHE A 393 21.76 9.19 20.91
N GLU A 394 22.35 8.50 21.89
CA GLU A 394 22.57 9.04 23.23
C GLU A 394 23.51 10.25 23.19
N ILE A 395 24.61 10.15 22.43
CA ILE A 395 25.54 11.27 22.21
C ILE A 395 24.85 12.44 21.52
N LEU A 396 24.09 12.19 20.45
CA LEU A 396 23.31 13.24 19.77
C LEU A 396 22.30 13.88 20.73
N GLN A 397 21.63 13.09 21.56
CA GLN A 397 20.69 13.60 22.56
C GLN A 397 21.39 14.51 23.56
N GLU A 398 22.59 14.14 24.03
CA GLU A 398 23.40 14.97 24.91
C GLU A 398 23.84 16.27 24.22
N LEU A 399 24.28 16.20 22.96
CA LEU A 399 24.64 17.37 22.15
C LEU A 399 23.48 18.35 21.96
N HIS A 400 22.25 17.84 21.91
CA HIS A 400 21.03 18.65 21.84
C HIS A 400 20.47 19.08 23.21
N GLY A 401 21.25 18.96 24.29
CA GLY A 401 20.83 19.42 25.61
C GLY A 401 19.83 18.50 26.30
N GLY A 402 19.80 17.22 25.93
CA GLY A 402 19.01 16.17 26.58
C GLY A 402 17.77 15.73 25.81
N GLU A 403 17.39 16.39 24.72
CA GLU A 403 16.28 15.96 23.86
C GLU A 403 16.66 15.96 22.38
N LEU A 404 16.36 14.87 21.66
CA LEU A 404 16.56 14.82 20.22
C LEU A 404 15.55 15.73 19.49
N PRO A 405 16.02 16.48 18.48
CA PRO A 405 15.19 17.10 17.45
C PRO A 405 14.17 16.11 16.87
N LYS A 406 13.05 16.64 16.37
CA LYS A 406 11.91 15.80 15.94
C LYS A 406 12.29 14.81 14.85
N ASP A 407 13.06 15.23 13.86
CA ASP A 407 13.61 14.40 12.78
C ASP A 407 14.51 13.28 13.31
N LEU A 408 15.44 13.60 14.21
CA LEU A 408 16.32 12.62 14.86
C LEU A 408 15.58 11.59 15.71
N ARG A 409 14.53 12.02 16.41
CA ARG A 409 13.68 11.13 17.20
C ARG A 409 12.91 10.15 16.30
N VAL A 410 12.34 10.64 15.21
CA VAL A 410 11.66 9.77 14.24
C VAL A 410 12.66 8.82 13.57
N LEU A 411 13.87 9.28 13.26
CA LEU A 411 14.93 8.43 12.73
C LEU A 411 15.33 7.33 13.73
N GLN A 412 15.45 7.65 15.03
CA GLN A 412 15.70 6.67 16.08
C GLN A 412 14.57 5.63 16.18
N GLU A 413 13.31 6.07 16.13
CA GLU A 413 12.15 5.17 16.09
C GLU A 413 12.20 4.23 14.88
N VAL A 414 12.52 4.75 13.69
CA VAL A 414 12.64 3.97 12.45
C VAL A 414 13.76 2.93 12.54
N VAL A 415 14.94 3.32 13.04
CA VAL A 415 16.07 2.39 13.23
C VAL A 415 15.71 1.29 14.21
N ASN A 416 15.09 1.63 15.34
CA ASN A 416 14.66 0.65 16.34
C ASN A 416 13.61 -0.33 15.78
N GLU A 417 12.66 0.16 14.99
CA GLU A 417 11.66 -0.69 14.31
C GLU A 417 12.34 -1.67 13.33
N LEU A 418 13.29 -1.19 12.53
CA LEU A 418 14.02 -1.98 11.54
C LEU A 418 14.99 -2.99 12.19
N GLU A 419 15.63 -2.63 13.30
CA GLU A 419 16.44 -3.51 14.14
C GLU A 419 15.61 -4.67 14.70
N ALA A 420 14.40 -4.38 15.20
CA ALA A 420 13.50 -5.40 15.71
C ALA A 420 13.09 -6.38 14.59
N ILE A 421 12.75 -5.85 13.41
CA ILE A 421 12.46 -6.65 12.20
C ILE A 421 13.65 -7.55 11.86
N ARG A 422 14.88 -7.02 11.86
CA ARG A 422 16.09 -7.80 11.59
C ARG A 422 16.25 -8.98 12.55
N ARG A 423 16.19 -8.73 13.86
CA ARG A 423 16.40 -9.77 14.89
C ARG A 423 15.38 -10.90 14.77
N VAL A 424 14.15 -10.59 14.37
CA VAL A 424 13.11 -11.59 14.11
C VAL A 424 13.39 -12.32 12.80
N GLY A 425 13.75 -11.60 11.74
CA GLY A 425 14.10 -12.16 10.43
C GLY A 425 15.29 -13.13 10.48
N GLU A 426 16.35 -12.77 11.20
CA GLU A 426 17.54 -13.63 11.42
C GLU A 426 17.19 -14.97 12.11
N LYS A 427 16.13 -15.01 12.93
CA LYS A 427 15.64 -16.23 13.56
C LYS A 427 14.72 -17.05 12.65
N LYS A 428 13.95 -16.38 11.79
CA LYS A 428 12.91 -17.00 10.95
C LYS A 428 13.43 -17.48 9.60
N LEU A 429 14.42 -16.80 9.06
CA LEU A 429 15.03 -17.14 7.78
C LEU A 429 16.21 -18.09 8.03
N PRO A 430 16.36 -19.14 7.21
CA PRO A 430 17.56 -19.96 7.29
C PRO A 430 18.80 -19.08 7.08
N PRO A 431 19.93 -19.34 7.76
CA PRO A 431 21.17 -18.63 7.51
C PRO A 431 21.46 -18.73 6.02
N ARG A 432 21.68 -17.58 5.36
CA ARG A 432 21.89 -17.50 3.91
C ARG A 432 22.88 -18.60 3.50
N GLY A 433 22.38 -19.67 2.88
CA GLY A 433 23.21 -20.50 2.04
C GLY A 433 23.82 -19.57 1.00
N THR A 434 25.11 -19.73 0.76
CA THR A 434 25.84 -19.05 -0.32
C THR A 434 24.93 -19.00 -1.54
N PRO A 435 24.68 -17.82 -2.16
CA PRO A 435 23.81 -17.73 -3.32
C PRO A 435 24.25 -18.82 -4.32
N PRO A 436 23.30 -19.58 -4.91
CA PRO A 436 23.66 -20.64 -5.82
C PRO A 436 24.61 -20.05 -6.85
N VAL A 437 25.83 -20.59 -6.90
CA VAL A 437 26.82 -20.25 -7.91
C VAL A 437 26.09 -20.38 -9.23
N ARG A 438 25.86 -19.27 -9.94
CA ARG A 438 25.32 -19.30 -11.29
C ARG A 438 26.23 -20.24 -12.07
N ARG A 439 25.76 -21.46 -12.37
CA ARG A 439 26.45 -22.28 -13.36
C ARG A 439 26.48 -21.45 -14.64
N PRO A 440 27.65 -21.30 -15.28
CA PRO A 440 27.70 -20.79 -16.63
C PRO A 440 26.69 -21.59 -17.48
N PRO A 441 25.99 -20.96 -18.42
CA PRO A 441 25.12 -21.69 -19.34
C PRO A 441 25.92 -22.85 -19.96
N ASP A 442 25.34 -24.04 -19.95
CA ASP A 442 25.94 -25.19 -20.60
C ASP A 442 26.21 -24.83 -22.07
N PRO A 443 27.40 -25.16 -22.61
CA PRO A 443 27.73 -24.86 -23.99
C PRO A 443 26.66 -25.47 -24.90
N VAL A 444 26.10 -24.63 -25.78
CA VAL A 444 25.09 -25.01 -26.77
C VAL A 444 25.64 -26.18 -27.57
N ALA A 445 24.94 -27.31 -27.54
CA ALA A 445 25.31 -28.47 -28.34
C ALA A 445 25.32 -28.09 -29.83
N PRO A 446 26.36 -28.46 -30.59
CA PRO A 446 26.39 -28.18 -32.02
C PRO A 446 25.20 -28.86 -32.72
N PRO A 447 24.67 -28.24 -33.79
CA PRO A 447 23.55 -28.81 -34.52
C PRO A 447 23.92 -30.20 -35.08
N PRO A 448 22.96 -31.14 -35.12
CA PRO A 448 23.20 -32.47 -35.67
C PRO A 448 23.61 -32.37 -37.14
N GLN A 449 24.67 -33.11 -37.49
CA GLN A 449 25.16 -33.28 -38.86
C GLN A 449 24.26 -34.19 -39.67
#